data_AF-A0A916J881-F1
#
_entry.id   AF-A0A916J881-F1
#
_cell.length_a   1.000
_cell.length_b   1.000
_cell.length_c   1.000
_cell.angle_alpha   90.00
_cell.angle_beta   90.00
_cell.angle_gamma   90.00
#
_symmetry.space_group_name_H-M   'P 1'
#
loop_
_entity.id
_entity.type
_entity.pdbx_description
1 polymer ?
#
loop_
_entity_poly.entity_id
_entity_poly.type
_entity_poly.pdbx_seq_one_letter_code
_entity_poly.pdbx_strand_id
1 'polypeptide(L)'
;MMMQSKYNTEEKKAKPLRMSASSLDGRDFSNMNLENADFSFSSLKEVNFDGAILRNAKLRFSALDRTTFRNADLTNADLSFSSLVDTDMSGARVEGANFSFTSQEKSFNWQDLKVIGLIQGQGWLGILLLMIFGAIVLYGFNAIVYFTAEIVYTSEPIRVGLYRFLVISNIAAGLVTVFLTHHLAFWLDSVFKSITIRHLLLTIVVLVLNNFLGVAIYQLIGVEVVEKYLKMYPYEAGQNLPSIWYMTAPVMVANIFYFFIRQSRQISRKISDQEYQLLNLEKLKTRAELEALQARINPHFLYNALNSIASLVHEDPDKAEEMTLLLSKLFRYTTGRKNNEYLDTVENELEMVQTYLLVEKVRYGDRLNFVLEVAQPDLKQLLIPKFILQPVVENAIKHGIAKVADQGQIRIRIYEEQDWLHLCVHDNGPLFPENMGAGYGIRSIQDKLKLLYGDGATVELHNEPHKAVNLSIKKTAIMQQER
;
A
#
# COMPACT_ATOMS: atom_id res chain seq x y z
N MET A 1 68.09 -39.04 0.19
CA MET A 1 66.81 -39.73 0.50
C MET A 1 66.01 -38.79 1.39
N MET A 2 64.72 -38.60 1.06
CA MET A 2 63.69 -37.79 1.75
C MET A 2 63.70 -36.25 1.52
N MET A 3 63.01 -35.84 0.44
CA MET A 3 62.17 -34.64 0.44
C MET A 3 60.88 -34.96 1.22
N GLN A 4 60.59 -34.25 2.31
CA GLN A 4 59.25 -34.23 2.89
C GLN A 4 58.46 -33.07 2.27
N SER A 5 57.50 -33.43 1.41
CA SER A 5 56.45 -32.56 0.90
C SER A 5 55.39 -32.36 2.00
N LYS A 6 55.13 -31.10 2.33
CA LYS A 6 53.96 -30.67 3.12
C LYS A 6 52.70 -30.92 2.29
N TYR A 7 51.93 -31.96 2.62
CA TYR A 7 50.55 -32.08 2.15
C TYR A 7 49.63 -31.27 3.06
N ASN A 8 49.22 -30.11 2.53
CA ASN A 8 48.14 -29.28 3.02
C ASN A 8 46.81 -30.01 2.72
N THR A 9 46.15 -30.59 3.72
CA THR A 9 44.77 -31.08 3.60
C THR A 9 43.82 -29.90 3.69
N GLU A 10 43.64 -29.20 2.57
CA GLU A 10 42.43 -28.40 2.39
C GLU A 10 41.25 -29.35 2.18
N GLU A 11 40.35 -29.40 3.18
CA GLU A 11 39.00 -29.93 3.01
C GLU A 11 38.36 -29.26 1.79
N LYS A 12 38.16 -30.02 0.71
CA LYS A 12 37.34 -29.61 -0.42
C LYS A 12 35.92 -29.38 0.10
N LYS A 13 35.57 -28.13 0.43
CA LYS A 13 34.18 -27.72 0.67
C LYS A 13 33.34 -28.18 -0.52
N ALA A 14 32.40 -29.09 -0.26
CA ALA A 14 31.44 -29.54 -1.26
C ALA A 14 30.74 -28.32 -1.85
N LYS A 15 30.69 -28.23 -3.19
CA LYS A 15 30.00 -27.11 -3.84
C LYS A 15 28.52 -27.16 -3.44
N PRO A 16 27.92 -26.02 -3.07
CA PRO A 16 26.52 -25.97 -2.67
C PRO A 16 25.63 -26.44 -3.83
N LEU A 17 24.59 -27.22 -3.50
CA LEU A 17 23.60 -27.67 -4.46
C LEU A 17 22.88 -26.45 -5.06
N ARG A 18 22.88 -26.34 -6.40
CA ARG A 18 22.18 -25.26 -7.11
C ARG A 18 21.07 -25.86 -7.96
N MET A 19 19.83 -25.57 -7.57
CA MET A 19 18.61 -25.95 -8.27
C MET A 19 17.67 -24.74 -8.38
N SER A 20 18.23 -23.54 -8.58
CA SER A 20 17.45 -22.31 -8.78
C SER A 20 16.64 -22.37 -10.07
N ALA A 21 15.45 -21.73 -10.10
CA ALA A 21 14.55 -21.69 -11.24
C ALA A 21 14.20 -23.09 -11.80
N SER A 22 14.13 -24.10 -10.93
CA SER A 22 13.81 -25.48 -11.30
C SER A 22 12.40 -25.86 -10.86
N SER A 23 11.80 -26.85 -11.51
CA SER A 23 10.57 -27.51 -11.02
C SER A 23 10.96 -28.82 -10.34
N LEU A 24 10.66 -28.92 -9.06
CA LEU A 24 11.02 -30.03 -8.17
C LEU A 24 9.80 -30.53 -7.40
N ASP A 25 8.59 -30.27 -7.89
CA ASP A 25 7.35 -30.60 -7.21
C ASP A 25 7.27 -32.11 -6.87
N GLY A 26 6.78 -32.43 -5.67
CA GLY A 26 6.61 -33.81 -5.18
C GLY A 26 7.91 -34.58 -4.90
N ARG A 27 9.08 -33.94 -4.94
CA ARG A 27 10.36 -34.61 -4.64
C ARG A 27 10.55 -34.84 -3.14
N ASP A 28 11.34 -35.86 -2.81
CA ASP A 28 11.72 -36.18 -1.43
C ASP A 28 13.20 -35.84 -1.19
N PHE A 29 13.41 -34.91 -0.27
CA PHE A 29 14.71 -34.44 0.24
C PHE A 29 14.85 -34.68 1.75
N SER A 30 14.02 -35.55 2.33
CA SER A 30 14.05 -35.82 3.76
C SER A 30 15.43 -36.30 4.24
N ASN A 31 15.83 -35.84 5.41
CA ASN A 31 17.12 -36.15 6.07
C ASN A 31 18.38 -35.79 5.26
N MET A 32 18.28 -35.02 4.17
CA MET A 32 19.44 -34.61 3.38
C MET A 32 20.18 -33.41 3.98
N ASN A 33 21.50 -33.36 3.76
CA ASN A 33 22.29 -32.15 4.02
C ASN A 33 22.24 -31.21 2.80
N LEU A 34 21.48 -30.13 2.94
CA LEU A 34 21.22 -29.09 1.94
C LEU A 34 21.72 -27.72 2.43
N GLU A 35 22.73 -27.71 3.28
CA GLU A 35 23.33 -26.48 3.78
C GLU A 35 23.90 -25.63 2.62
N ASN A 36 23.59 -24.33 2.62
CA ASN A 36 23.89 -23.38 1.55
C ASN A 36 23.27 -23.70 0.17
N ALA A 37 22.28 -24.60 0.09
CA ALA A 37 21.61 -24.91 -1.17
C ALA A 37 20.85 -23.69 -1.72
N ASP A 38 20.82 -23.55 -3.04
CA ASP A 38 20.07 -22.49 -3.72
C ASP A 38 18.90 -23.09 -4.51
N PHE A 39 17.70 -22.86 -4.00
CA PHE A 39 16.42 -23.19 -4.59
C PHE A 39 15.64 -21.94 -5.03
N SER A 40 16.25 -20.76 -5.07
CA SER A 40 15.54 -19.50 -5.38
C SER A 40 14.74 -19.60 -6.68
N PHE A 41 13.54 -19.00 -6.72
CA PHE A 41 12.64 -18.99 -7.88
C PHE A 41 12.15 -20.37 -8.36
N SER A 42 12.19 -21.38 -7.50
CA SER A 42 11.81 -22.76 -7.90
C SER A 42 10.37 -23.09 -7.55
N SER A 43 9.79 -24.04 -8.28
CA SER A 43 8.56 -24.71 -7.86
C SER A 43 8.94 -25.90 -6.98
N LEU A 44 8.49 -25.87 -5.73
CA LEU A 44 8.78 -26.83 -4.68
C LEU A 44 7.49 -27.34 -4.05
N LYS A 45 6.39 -27.40 -4.80
CA LYS A 45 5.08 -27.76 -4.25
C LYS A 45 5.08 -29.23 -3.83
N GLU A 46 4.46 -29.54 -2.70
CA GLU A 46 4.35 -30.91 -2.17
C GLU A 46 5.72 -31.61 -1.96
N VAL A 47 6.80 -30.84 -1.77
CA VAL A 47 8.14 -31.39 -1.51
C VAL A 47 8.27 -31.82 -0.04
N ASN A 48 8.98 -32.92 0.19
CA ASN A 48 9.30 -33.40 1.53
C ASN A 48 10.72 -32.99 1.96
N PHE A 49 10.85 -32.08 2.92
CA PHE A 49 12.10 -31.69 3.58
C PHE A 49 12.17 -32.14 5.04
N ASP A 50 11.37 -33.13 5.46
CA ASP A 50 11.35 -33.59 6.84
C ASP A 50 12.75 -34.04 7.30
N GLY A 51 13.23 -33.50 8.43
CA GLY A 51 14.55 -33.76 8.99
C GLY A 51 15.74 -33.24 8.17
N ALA A 52 15.53 -32.48 7.10
CA ALA A 52 16.62 -31.95 6.27
C ALA A 52 17.41 -30.82 6.98
N ILE A 53 18.70 -30.68 6.65
CA ILE A 53 19.55 -29.56 7.10
C ILE A 53 19.61 -28.51 6.00
N LEU A 54 18.94 -27.38 6.18
CA LEU A 54 18.74 -26.29 5.22
C LEU A 54 19.36 -24.97 5.72
N ARG A 55 20.40 -25.05 6.55
CA ARG A 55 21.08 -23.86 7.09
C ARG A 55 21.59 -22.96 5.97
N ASN A 56 21.32 -21.66 6.08
CA ASN A 56 21.69 -20.65 5.06
C ASN A 56 21.18 -20.96 3.63
N ALA A 57 20.20 -21.85 3.48
CA ALA A 57 19.63 -22.16 2.17
C ALA A 57 18.80 -21.00 1.65
N LYS A 58 18.77 -20.82 0.33
CA LYS A 58 17.98 -19.78 -0.35
C LYS A 58 16.76 -20.41 -0.99
N LEU A 59 15.59 -20.12 -0.45
CA LEU A 59 14.28 -20.54 -0.96
C LEU A 59 13.40 -19.36 -1.37
N ARG A 60 13.94 -18.14 -1.42
CA ARG A 60 13.20 -16.93 -1.78
C ARG A 60 12.50 -17.04 -3.14
N PHE A 61 11.33 -16.41 -3.26
CA PHE A 61 10.48 -16.44 -4.46
C PHE A 61 10.08 -17.85 -4.93
N SER A 62 10.17 -18.87 -4.07
CA SER A 62 9.80 -20.24 -4.42
C SER A 62 8.34 -20.54 -4.08
N ALA A 63 7.72 -21.45 -4.82
CA ALA A 63 6.38 -21.94 -4.51
C ALA A 63 6.49 -23.19 -3.61
N LEU A 64 6.28 -23.03 -2.30
CA LEU A 64 6.41 -24.08 -1.29
C LEU A 64 5.04 -24.60 -0.82
N ASP A 65 3.99 -24.42 -1.62
CA ASP A 65 2.63 -24.85 -1.26
C ASP A 65 2.61 -26.35 -0.91
N ARG A 66 2.02 -26.71 0.24
CA ARG A 66 1.89 -28.08 0.75
C ARG A 66 3.23 -28.82 0.98
N THR A 67 4.33 -28.08 1.14
CA THR A 67 5.66 -28.62 1.48
C THR A 67 5.72 -29.02 2.95
N THR A 68 6.51 -30.05 3.29
CA THR A 68 6.76 -30.43 4.69
C THR A 68 8.21 -30.15 5.10
N PHE A 69 8.39 -29.58 6.28
CA PHE A 69 9.67 -29.24 6.92
C PHE A 69 9.75 -29.79 8.35
N ARG A 70 9.06 -30.90 8.64
CA ARG A 70 8.95 -31.38 10.02
C ARG A 70 10.33 -31.70 10.58
N ASN A 71 10.66 -31.14 11.74
CA ASN A 71 11.98 -31.30 12.38
C ASN A 71 13.18 -30.88 11.50
N ALA A 72 12.98 -30.08 10.45
CA ALA A 72 14.07 -29.58 9.61
C ALA A 72 14.85 -28.45 10.30
N ASP A 73 16.11 -28.25 9.91
CA ASP A 73 16.96 -27.14 10.38
C ASP A 73 17.05 -26.04 9.32
N LEU A 74 16.26 -24.98 9.48
CA LEU A 74 16.16 -23.82 8.60
C LEU A 74 16.92 -22.60 9.15
N THR A 75 17.86 -22.76 10.08
CA THR A 75 18.56 -21.62 10.69
C THR A 75 19.22 -20.74 9.62
N ASN A 76 18.92 -19.43 9.65
CA ASN A 76 19.35 -18.43 8.66
C ASN A 76 18.94 -18.70 7.19
N ALA A 77 17.96 -19.57 6.94
CA ALA A 77 17.44 -19.77 5.59
C ALA A 77 16.66 -18.54 5.11
N ASP A 78 16.73 -18.24 3.82
CA ASP A 78 15.99 -17.13 3.21
C ASP A 78 14.77 -17.67 2.45
N LEU A 79 13.59 -17.51 3.05
CA LEU A 79 12.29 -17.88 2.47
C LEU A 79 11.51 -16.64 2.02
N SER A 80 12.14 -15.47 1.91
CA SER A 80 11.40 -14.24 1.59
C SER A 80 10.65 -14.32 0.26
N PHE A 81 9.44 -13.75 0.22
CA PHE A 81 8.57 -13.77 -0.95
C PHE A 81 8.17 -15.17 -1.46
N SER A 82 8.37 -16.23 -0.66
CA SER A 82 7.92 -17.59 -1.02
C SER A 82 6.44 -17.80 -0.64
N SER A 83 5.73 -18.63 -1.41
CA SER A 83 4.37 -19.06 -1.04
C SER A 83 4.43 -20.23 -0.07
N LEU A 84 3.80 -20.12 1.10
CA LEU A 84 3.82 -21.13 2.17
C LEU A 84 2.41 -21.67 2.50
N VAL A 85 1.53 -21.74 1.51
CA VAL A 85 0.15 -22.23 1.70
C VAL A 85 0.20 -23.69 2.15
N ASP A 86 -0.49 -24.03 3.23
CA ASP A 86 -0.52 -25.39 3.82
C ASP A 86 0.86 -26.03 4.06
N THR A 87 1.88 -25.23 4.35
CA THR A 87 3.23 -25.75 4.66
C THR A 87 3.31 -26.23 6.11
N ASP A 88 3.77 -27.46 6.32
CA ASP A 88 3.93 -28.02 7.67
C ASP A 88 5.36 -27.83 8.17
N MET A 89 5.55 -26.95 9.16
CA MET A 89 6.85 -26.68 9.79
C MET A 89 6.94 -27.19 11.23
N SER A 90 6.12 -28.18 11.60
CA SER A 90 6.06 -28.70 12.96
C SER A 90 7.43 -29.20 13.44
N GLY A 91 7.97 -28.58 14.49
CA GLY A 91 9.28 -28.94 15.06
C GLY A 91 10.50 -28.41 14.30
N ALA A 92 10.32 -27.62 13.23
CA ALA A 92 11.43 -27.02 12.48
C ALA A 92 12.19 -25.97 13.32
N ARG A 93 13.51 -25.91 13.17
CA ARG A 93 14.35 -24.85 13.75
C ARG A 93 14.46 -23.69 12.75
N VAL A 94 13.94 -22.52 13.11
CA VAL A 94 13.82 -21.36 12.19
C VAL A 94 14.53 -20.11 12.70
N GLU A 95 15.49 -20.26 13.61
CA GLU A 95 16.22 -19.13 14.18
C GLU A 95 16.96 -18.35 13.08
N GLY A 96 16.73 -17.04 12.99
CA GLY A 96 17.35 -16.18 11.96
C GLY A 96 16.82 -16.39 10.53
N ALA A 97 15.84 -17.27 10.32
CA ALA A 97 15.24 -17.48 9.01
C ALA A 97 14.40 -16.26 8.58
N ASN A 98 14.50 -15.89 7.31
CA ASN A 98 13.80 -14.74 6.74
C ASN A 98 12.48 -15.16 6.10
N PHE A 99 11.36 -14.77 6.71
CA PHE A 99 9.99 -15.00 6.21
C PHE A 99 9.32 -13.71 5.72
N SER A 100 10.09 -12.67 5.40
CA SER A 100 9.53 -11.41 4.94
C SER A 100 8.69 -11.64 3.68
N PHE A 101 7.43 -11.17 3.69
CA PHE A 101 6.50 -11.27 2.57
C PHE A 101 6.11 -12.70 2.14
N THR A 102 6.15 -13.68 3.04
CA THR A 102 5.62 -15.04 2.77
C THR A 102 4.11 -15.12 2.98
N SER A 103 3.38 -15.76 2.07
CA SER A 103 1.96 -16.07 2.26
C SER A 103 1.80 -17.32 3.12
N GLN A 104 1.57 -17.14 4.42
CA GLN A 104 1.24 -18.23 5.34
C GLN A 104 -0.22 -18.06 5.79
N GLU A 105 -1.10 -19.02 5.50
CA GLU A 105 -2.32 -19.17 6.28
C GLU A 105 -1.94 -19.79 7.63
N LYS A 106 -2.28 -19.09 8.72
CA LYS A 106 -1.74 -19.32 10.07
C LYS A 106 -2.13 -20.68 10.65
N SER A 107 -1.15 -21.39 11.20
CA SER A 107 -1.36 -22.45 12.19
C SER A 107 -1.86 -21.87 13.53
N PHE A 108 -2.71 -22.64 14.19
CA PHE A 108 -3.51 -22.24 15.34
C PHE A 108 -2.65 -21.80 16.55
N ASN A 109 -2.74 -20.53 16.92
CA ASN A 109 -2.07 -19.95 18.08
C ASN A 109 -3.09 -19.74 19.22
N TRP A 110 -2.83 -20.25 20.42
CA TRP A 110 -3.72 -20.04 21.58
C TRP A 110 -3.83 -18.56 22.00
N GLN A 111 -2.94 -17.68 21.54
CA GLN A 111 -3.08 -16.22 21.68
C GLN A 111 -4.08 -15.59 20.69
N ASP A 112 -4.51 -16.33 19.66
CA ASP A 112 -5.56 -15.94 18.72
C ASP A 112 -6.99 -16.21 19.25
N LEU A 113 -7.12 -16.60 20.54
CA LEU A 113 -8.36 -16.55 21.35
C LEU A 113 -8.92 -15.12 21.55
N LYS A 114 -8.72 -14.22 20.58
CA LYS A 114 -9.59 -13.07 20.44
C LYS A 114 -10.93 -13.61 19.96
N VAL A 115 -11.97 -13.46 20.78
CA VAL A 115 -13.35 -13.90 20.54
C VAL A 115 -13.87 -13.56 19.12
N ILE A 116 -13.29 -12.58 18.44
CA ILE A 116 -13.63 -12.22 17.05
C ILE A 116 -12.84 -12.99 15.99
N GLY A 117 -11.62 -13.48 16.26
CA GLY A 117 -10.98 -14.49 15.41
C GLY A 117 -11.77 -15.80 15.39
N LEU A 118 -12.50 -16.08 16.48
CA LEU A 118 -13.48 -17.16 16.54
C LEU A 118 -14.74 -16.81 15.73
N ILE A 119 -15.37 -15.64 15.93
CA ILE A 119 -16.61 -15.25 15.22
C ILE A 119 -16.41 -15.00 13.71
N GLN A 120 -15.25 -14.48 13.29
CA GLN A 120 -14.91 -14.26 11.87
C GLN A 120 -14.20 -15.44 11.22
N GLY A 121 -13.53 -16.29 12.00
CA GLY A 121 -13.00 -17.56 11.49
C GLY A 121 -14.14 -18.51 11.16
N GLN A 122 -13.99 -19.32 10.11
CA GLN A 122 -14.92 -20.42 9.79
C GLN A 122 -14.84 -21.59 10.78
N GLY A 123 -14.58 -21.30 12.06
CA GLY A 123 -14.47 -22.29 13.13
C GLY A 123 -15.81 -22.52 13.83
N TRP A 124 -16.10 -23.78 14.17
CA TRP A 124 -17.34 -24.17 14.85
C TRP A 124 -17.58 -23.44 16.19
N LEU A 125 -16.52 -23.10 16.94
CA LEU A 125 -16.59 -22.34 18.19
C LEU A 125 -17.10 -20.89 17.97
N GLY A 126 -16.77 -20.28 16.84
CA GLY A 126 -17.28 -18.96 16.46
C GLY A 126 -18.77 -18.93 16.24
N ILE A 127 -19.24 -19.91 15.47
CA ILE A 127 -20.67 -20.13 15.19
C ILE A 127 -21.41 -20.40 16.50
N LEU A 128 -20.84 -21.21 17.40
CA LEU A 128 -21.42 -21.46 18.74
C LEU A 128 -21.56 -20.17 19.56
N LEU A 129 -20.50 -19.35 19.62
CA LEU A 129 -20.54 -18.07 20.33
C LEU A 129 -21.55 -17.09 19.72
N LEU A 130 -21.65 -17.05 18.39
CA LEU A 130 -22.64 -16.24 17.68
C LEU A 130 -24.07 -16.71 17.95
N MET A 131 -24.31 -18.03 17.99
CA MET A 131 -25.60 -18.61 18.35
C MET A 131 -26.00 -18.26 19.79
N ILE A 132 -25.08 -18.39 20.74
CA ILE A 132 -25.32 -18.02 22.15
C ILE A 132 -25.64 -16.52 22.25
N PHE A 133 -24.84 -15.67 21.61
CA PHE A 133 -25.06 -14.23 21.63
C PHE A 133 -26.40 -13.84 20.98
N GLY A 134 -26.70 -14.42 19.82
CA GLY A 134 -27.97 -14.24 19.11
C GLY A 134 -29.16 -14.66 19.96
N ALA A 135 -29.06 -15.80 20.67
CA ALA A 135 -30.09 -16.26 21.59
C ALA A 135 -30.31 -15.30 22.77
N ILE A 136 -29.24 -14.73 23.34
CA ILE A 136 -29.34 -13.75 24.44
C ILE A 136 -30.03 -12.46 23.96
N VAL A 137 -29.62 -11.91 22.82
CA VAL A 137 -30.23 -10.69 22.27
C VAL A 137 -31.69 -10.93 21.92
N LEU A 138 -32.01 -12.05 21.26
CA LEU A 138 -33.37 -12.41 20.90
C LEU A 138 -34.25 -12.60 22.14
N TYR A 139 -33.75 -13.29 23.16
CA TYR A 139 -34.47 -13.48 24.42
C TYR A 139 -34.71 -12.15 25.14
N GLY A 140 -33.70 -11.27 25.21
CA GLY A 140 -33.83 -9.94 25.80
C GLY A 140 -34.87 -9.07 25.09
N PHE A 141 -34.88 -9.08 23.76
CA PHE A 141 -35.89 -8.38 22.96
C PHE A 141 -37.29 -8.96 23.17
N ASN A 142 -37.41 -10.29 23.15
CA ASN A 142 -38.69 -10.98 23.41
C ASN A 142 -39.21 -10.70 24.83
N ALA A 143 -38.34 -10.58 25.83
CA ALA A 143 -38.75 -10.22 27.19
C ALA A 143 -39.35 -8.81 27.25
N ILE A 144 -38.76 -7.82 26.55
CA ILE A 144 -39.33 -6.47 26.46
C ILE A 144 -40.71 -6.52 25.81
N VAL A 145 -40.86 -7.24 24.69
CA VAL A 145 -42.13 -7.39 23.99
C VAL A 145 -43.17 -8.07 24.88
N TYR A 146 -42.80 -9.16 25.57
CA TYR A 146 -43.67 -9.92 26.46
C TYR A 146 -44.18 -9.08 27.64
N PHE A 147 -43.29 -8.44 28.40
CA PHE A 147 -43.70 -7.61 29.53
C PHE A 147 -44.50 -6.37 29.08
N THR A 148 -44.20 -5.83 27.89
CA THR A 148 -45.01 -4.75 27.31
C THR A 148 -46.41 -5.24 26.95
N ALA A 149 -46.55 -6.44 26.39
CA ALA A 149 -47.85 -7.04 26.11
C ALA A 149 -48.64 -7.32 27.40
N GLU A 150 -47.99 -7.86 28.43
CA GLU A 150 -48.61 -8.10 29.74
C GLU A 150 -49.15 -6.82 30.39
N ILE A 151 -48.48 -5.68 30.21
CA ILE A 151 -48.97 -4.36 30.65
C ILE A 151 -50.29 -3.97 29.94
N VAL A 152 -50.47 -4.39 28.69
CA VAL A 152 -51.66 -4.05 27.86
C VAL A 152 -52.81 -5.01 28.12
N TYR A 153 -52.53 -6.31 28.25
CA TYR A 153 -53.57 -7.35 28.33
C TYR A 153 -53.97 -7.72 29.77
N THR A 154 -53.17 -7.39 30.78
CA THR A 154 -53.54 -7.65 32.18
C THR A 154 -54.48 -6.56 32.71
N SER A 155 -55.65 -6.96 33.19
CA SER A 155 -56.63 -6.03 33.78
C SER A 155 -56.40 -5.76 35.28
N GLU A 156 -55.59 -6.59 35.96
CA GLU A 156 -55.31 -6.42 37.39
C GLU A 156 -54.26 -5.32 37.65
N PRO A 157 -54.62 -4.24 38.39
CA PRO A 157 -53.76 -3.07 38.54
C PRO A 157 -52.46 -3.35 39.30
N ILE A 158 -52.46 -4.31 40.23
CA ILE A 158 -51.29 -4.67 41.05
C ILE A 158 -50.22 -5.35 40.18
N ARG A 159 -50.61 -6.27 39.29
CA ARG A 159 -49.68 -6.94 38.36
C ARG A 159 -49.16 -5.98 37.30
N VAL A 160 -50.02 -5.12 36.76
CA VAL A 160 -49.61 -4.06 35.81
C VAL A 160 -48.58 -3.13 36.45
N GLY A 161 -48.78 -2.76 37.73
CA GLY A 161 -47.81 -1.97 38.49
C GLY A 161 -46.44 -2.64 38.58
N LEU A 162 -46.41 -3.93 38.90
CA LEU A 162 -45.17 -4.72 38.97
C LEU A 162 -44.46 -4.80 37.62
N TYR A 163 -45.19 -5.09 36.54
CA TYR A 163 -44.61 -5.17 35.19
C TYR A 163 -44.02 -3.83 34.74
N ARG A 164 -44.72 -2.71 35.00
CA ARG A 164 -44.19 -1.36 34.72
C ARG A 164 -42.90 -1.09 35.49
N PHE A 165 -42.86 -1.42 36.78
CA PHE A 165 -41.67 -1.27 37.61
C PHE A 165 -40.48 -2.08 37.06
N LEU A 166 -40.70 -3.34 36.69
CA LEU A 166 -39.66 -4.21 36.12
C LEU A 166 -39.15 -3.66 34.79
N VAL A 167 -40.03 -3.24 33.87
CA VAL A 167 -39.63 -2.68 32.57
C VAL A 167 -38.81 -1.39 32.76
N ILE A 168 -39.28 -0.46 33.60
CA ILE A 168 -38.56 0.79 33.89
C ILE A 168 -37.18 0.51 34.48
N SER A 169 -37.09 -0.41 35.45
CA SER A 169 -35.83 -0.76 36.10
C SER A 169 -34.82 -1.36 35.12
N ASN A 170 -35.27 -2.25 34.22
CA ASN A 170 -34.40 -2.90 33.23
C ASN A 170 -33.93 -1.92 32.14
N ILE A 171 -34.82 -1.05 31.64
CA ILE A 171 -34.44 -0.02 30.66
C ILE A 171 -33.44 0.96 31.27
N ALA A 172 -33.70 1.44 32.50
CA ALA A 172 -32.80 2.34 33.19
C ALA A 172 -31.40 1.71 33.41
N ALA A 173 -31.36 0.47 33.90
CA ALA A 173 -30.11 -0.27 34.08
C ALA A 173 -29.36 -0.45 32.75
N GLY A 174 -30.05 -0.80 31.67
CA GLY A 174 -29.45 -0.94 30.33
C GLY A 174 -28.84 0.35 29.80
N LEU A 175 -29.58 1.46 29.85
CA LEU A 175 -29.12 2.77 29.39
C LEU A 175 -27.91 3.26 30.20
N VAL A 176 -27.98 3.17 31.52
CA VAL A 176 -26.88 3.56 32.41
C VAL A 176 -25.65 2.69 32.18
N THR A 177 -25.84 1.38 31.98
CA THR A 177 -24.74 0.45 31.68
C THR A 177 -24.02 0.83 30.39
N VAL A 178 -24.75 1.10 29.31
CA VAL A 178 -24.16 1.50 28.02
C VAL A 178 -23.43 2.83 28.16
N PHE A 179 -24.05 3.82 28.81
CA PHE A 179 -23.47 5.14 29.04
C PHE A 179 -22.17 5.07 29.86
N LEU A 180 -22.22 4.41 31.03
CA LEU A 180 -21.06 4.20 31.89
C LEU A 180 -19.95 3.48 31.16
N THR A 181 -20.28 2.41 30.45
CA THR A 181 -19.29 1.63 29.71
C THR A 181 -18.63 2.48 28.64
N HIS A 182 -19.38 3.27 27.87
CA HIS A 182 -18.83 4.10 26.79
C HIS A 182 -17.84 5.15 27.32
N HIS A 183 -18.22 5.87 28.38
CA HIS A 183 -17.37 6.92 28.94
C HIS A 183 -16.18 6.36 29.72
N LEU A 184 -16.41 5.32 30.53
CA LEU A 184 -15.36 4.70 31.31
C LEU A 184 -14.35 3.96 30.42
N ALA A 185 -14.78 3.41 29.27
CA ALA A 185 -13.90 2.76 28.31
C ALA A 185 -12.74 3.66 27.88
N PHE A 186 -13.03 4.92 27.55
CA PHE A 186 -12.02 5.88 27.10
C PHE A 186 -11.01 6.19 28.21
N TRP A 187 -11.49 6.43 29.42
CA TRP A 187 -10.63 6.71 30.57
C TRP A 187 -9.79 5.50 31.00
N LEU A 188 -10.37 4.29 31.01
CA LEU A 188 -9.64 3.06 31.34
C LEU A 188 -8.54 2.75 30.31
N ASP A 189 -8.80 3.03 29.03
CA ASP A 189 -7.84 2.83 27.95
C ASP A 189 -6.65 3.80 28.03
N SER A 190 -6.85 5.01 28.55
CA SER A 190 -5.78 6.01 28.69
C SER A 190 -4.92 5.81 29.93
N VAL A 191 -5.50 5.32 31.03
CA VAL A 191 -4.80 5.19 32.32
C VAL A 191 -4.09 3.84 32.50
N PHE A 192 -4.73 2.73 32.14
CA PHE A 192 -4.22 1.39 32.45
C PHE A 192 -3.74 0.67 31.20
N LYS A 193 -2.56 0.02 31.22
CA LYS A 193 -2.05 -0.76 30.08
C LYS A 193 -2.63 -2.19 30.01
N SER A 194 -2.88 -2.82 31.16
CA SER A 194 -3.34 -4.22 31.24
C SER A 194 -4.83 -4.36 30.92
N ILE A 195 -5.16 -5.25 29.99
CA ILE A 195 -6.54 -5.55 29.60
C ILE A 195 -7.37 -6.10 30.76
N THR A 196 -6.80 -7.00 31.56
CA THR A 196 -7.50 -7.65 32.66
C THR A 196 -7.91 -6.66 33.74
N ILE A 197 -7.03 -5.68 34.03
CA ILE A 197 -7.31 -4.61 35.00
C ILE A 197 -8.45 -3.73 34.50
N ARG A 198 -8.49 -3.41 33.19
CA ARG A 198 -9.57 -2.61 32.61
C ARG A 198 -10.93 -3.30 32.75
N HIS A 199 -11.01 -4.59 32.41
CA HIS A 199 -12.26 -5.37 32.55
C HIS A 199 -12.68 -5.53 34.02
N LEU A 200 -11.73 -5.75 34.93
CA LEU A 200 -12.01 -5.86 36.36
C LEU A 200 -12.57 -4.54 36.92
N LEU A 201 -11.92 -3.41 36.61
CA LEU A 201 -12.38 -2.09 37.07
C LEU A 201 -13.73 -1.72 36.47
N LEU A 202 -13.93 -1.95 35.17
CA LEU A 202 -15.23 -1.77 34.51
C LEU A 202 -16.31 -2.60 35.22
N THR A 203 -16.01 -3.87 35.51
CA THR A 203 -16.93 -4.78 36.21
C THR A 203 -17.32 -4.24 37.58
N ILE A 204 -16.33 -3.84 38.39
CA ILE A 204 -16.57 -3.31 39.73
C ILE A 204 -17.42 -2.03 39.67
N VAL A 205 -17.04 -1.08 38.80
CA VAL A 205 -17.74 0.21 38.68
C VAL A 205 -19.18 0.02 38.20
N VAL A 206 -19.39 -0.78 37.14
CA VAL A 206 -20.72 -1.06 36.59
C VAL A 206 -21.59 -1.79 37.60
N LEU A 207 -21.03 -2.75 38.35
CA LEU A 207 -21.75 -3.50 39.39
C LEU A 207 -22.23 -2.56 40.51
N VAL A 208 -21.33 -1.74 41.06
CA VAL A 208 -21.63 -0.81 42.16
C VAL A 208 -22.66 0.22 41.74
N LEU A 209 -22.48 0.85 40.57
CA LEU A 209 -23.37 1.91 40.10
C LEU A 209 -24.73 1.38 39.68
N ASN A 210 -24.82 0.21 39.03
CA ASN A 210 -26.11 -0.41 38.72
C ASN A 210 -26.84 -0.88 39.99
N ASN A 211 -26.12 -1.39 40.99
CA ASN A 211 -26.75 -1.78 42.24
C ASN A 211 -27.31 -0.56 42.98
N PHE A 212 -26.54 0.53 43.05
CA PHE A 212 -27.02 1.80 43.60
C PHE A 212 -28.25 2.33 42.86
N LEU A 213 -28.23 2.30 41.52
CA LEU A 213 -29.37 2.68 40.69
C LEU A 213 -30.59 1.79 40.97
N GLY A 214 -30.40 0.48 41.05
CA GLY A 214 -31.48 -0.48 41.34
C GLY A 214 -32.11 -0.23 42.70
N VAL A 215 -31.30 0.02 43.73
CA VAL A 215 -31.79 0.39 45.08
C VAL A 215 -32.54 1.71 45.03
N ALA A 216 -32.03 2.73 44.33
CA ALA A 216 -32.70 4.01 44.20
C ALA A 216 -34.08 3.89 43.50
N ILE A 217 -34.15 3.15 42.40
CA ILE A 217 -35.42 2.90 41.69
C ILE A 217 -36.39 2.11 42.56
N TYR A 218 -35.89 1.11 43.29
CA TYR A 218 -36.70 0.35 44.25
C TYR A 218 -37.27 1.25 45.35
N GLN A 219 -36.46 2.13 45.95
CA GLN A 219 -36.93 3.06 46.98
C GLN A 219 -37.94 4.09 46.47
N LEU A 220 -37.76 4.59 45.24
CA LEU A 220 -38.63 5.63 44.68
C LEU A 220 -40.00 5.11 44.24
N ILE A 221 -40.05 3.92 43.63
CA ILE A 221 -41.26 3.40 42.97
C ILE A 221 -41.54 1.94 43.37
N GLY A 222 -40.49 1.17 43.62
CA GLY A 222 -40.58 -0.27 43.89
C GLY A 222 -41.20 -0.65 45.23
N VAL A 223 -40.94 0.08 46.32
CA VAL A 223 -41.43 -0.27 47.67
C VAL A 223 -42.95 -0.40 47.68
N GLU A 224 -43.67 0.61 47.18
CA GLU A 224 -45.14 0.61 47.19
C GLU A 224 -45.71 -0.51 46.30
N VAL A 225 -45.11 -0.73 45.12
CA VAL A 225 -45.57 -1.73 44.14
C VAL A 225 -45.29 -3.15 44.63
N VAL A 226 -44.07 -3.41 45.08
CA VAL A 226 -43.58 -4.73 45.48
C VAL A 226 -44.20 -5.16 46.80
N GLU A 227 -44.36 -4.27 47.79
CA GLU A 227 -45.06 -4.62 49.04
C GLU A 227 -46.53 -4.98 48.82
N LYS A 228 -47.25 -4.23 47.98
CA LYS A 228 -48.65 -4.55 47.64
C LYS A 228 -48.75 -5.89 46.92
N TYR A 229 -47.83 -6.17 46.00
CA TYR A 229 -47.76 -7.46 45.31
C TYR A 229 -47.44 -8.62 46.27
N LEU A 230 -46.45 -8.46 47.15
CA LEU A 230 -46.05 -9.46 48.15
C LEU A 230 -47.19 -9.81 49.13
N LYS A 231 -47.96 -8.82 49.58
CA LYS A 231 -49.10 -9.04 50.48
C LYS A 231 -50.24 -9.81 49.81
N MET A 232 -50.46 -9.58 48.51
CA MET A 232 -51.53 -10.25 47.76
C MET A 232 -51.13 -11.64 47.26
N TYR A 233 -49.85 -11.86 46.93
CA TYR A 233 -49.33 -13.10 46.36
C TYR A 233 -48.11 -13.64 47.12
N PRO A 234 -48.25 -14.01 48.42
CA PRO A 234 -47.12 -14.38 49.28
C PRO A 234 -46.39 -15.66 48.82
N TYR A 235 -47.10 -16.60 48.19
CA TYR A 235 -46.52 -17.86 47.71
C TYR A 235 -45.83 -17.74 46.34
N GLU A 236 -46.24 -16.79 45.49
CA GLU A 236 -45.62 -16.56 44.17
C GLU A 236 -44.31 -15.76 44.29
N ALA A 237 -44.29 -14.79 45.19
CA ALA A 237 -43.19 -13.85 45.29
C ALA A 237 -41.89 -14.45 45.85
N GLY A 238 -41.99 -15.50 46.69
CA GLY A 238 -40.83 -16.24 47.19
C GLY A 238 -40.13 -17.12 46.15
N GLN A 239 -40.81 -17.43 45.04
CA GLN A 239 -40.26 -18.28 43.97
C GLN A 239 -39.74 -17.47 42.76
N ASN A 240 -40.28 -16.26 42.54
CA ASN A 240 -40.10 -15.52 41.28
C ASN A 240 -39.10 -14.35 41.31
N LEU A 241 -38.42 -14.07 42.43
CA LEU A 241 -37.40 -13.00 42.51
C LEU A 241 -35.98 -13.55 42.74
N PRO A 242 -35.33 -14.22 41.76
CA PRO A 242 -33.89 -14.41 41.82
C PRO A 242 -33.20 -13.08 41.50
N SER A 243 -33.14 -12.21 42.51
CA SER A 243 -32.53 -10.86 42.50
C SER A 243 -31.07 -10.84 42.01
N ILE A 244 -30.38 -11.97 42.11
CA ILE A 244 -29.00 -12.17 41.67
C ILE A 244 -28.86 -12.00 40.14
N TRP A 245 -29.82 -12.47 39.34
CA TRP A 245 -29.71 -12.37 37.88
C TRP A 245 -29.76 -10.92 37.38
N TYR A 246 -30.61 -10.10 37.99
CA TYR A 246 -30.69 -8.66 37.70
C TYR A 246 -29.41 -7.89 38.08
N MET A 247 -28.62 -8.41 39.01
CA MET A 247 -27.32 -7.82 39.38
C MET A 247 -26.20 -8.20 38.40
N THR A 248 -26.25 -9.43 37.86
CA THR A 248 -25.19 -9.96 36.98
C THR A 248 -25.34 -9.55 35.50
N ALA A 249 -26.55 -9.36 35.00
CA ALA A 249 -26.80 -9.04 33.60
C ALA A 249 -26.16 -7.72 33.13
N PRO A 250 -26.25 -6.59 33.87
CA PRO A 250 -25.58 -5.34 33.48
C PRO A 250 -24.07 -5.47 33.34
N VAL A 251 -23.44 -6.27 34.21
CA VAL A 251 -21.99 -6.53 34.18
C VAL A 251 -21.60 -7.30 32.92
N MET A 252 -22.38 -8.31 32.54
CA MET A 252 -22.15 -9.07 31.31
C MET A 252 -22.29 -8.16 30.08
N VAL A 253 -23.36 -7.36 30.02
CA VAL A 253 -23.58 -6.42 28.90
C VAL A 253 -22.45 -5.40 28.80
N ALA A 254 -22.00 -4.81 29.92
CA ALA A 254 -20.90 -3.87 29.93
C ALA A 254 -19.60 -4.46 29.37
N ASN A 255 -19.23 -5.68 29.81
CA ASN A 255 -17.99 -6.31 29.36
C ASN A 255 -18.03 -6.67 27.87
N ILE A 256 -19.17 -7.16 27.37
CA ILE A 256 -19.37 -7.45 25.95
C ILE A 256 -19.32 -6.16 25.14
N PHE A 257 -20.02 -5.11 25.58
CA PHE A 257 -20.06 -3.83 24.88
C PHE A 257 -18.69 -3.12 24.86
N TYR A 258 -17.95 -3.16 25.97
CA TYR A 258 -16.58 -2.65 26.04
C TYR A 258 -15.64 -3.37 25.06
N PHE A 259 -15.76 -4.70 24.97
CA PHE A 259 -15.01 -5.50 24.00
C PHE A 259 -15.28 -5.04 22.55
N PHE A 260 -16.55 -4.83 22.17
CA PHE A 260 -16.91 -4.33 20.83
C PHE A 260 -16.38 -2.92 20.55
N ILE A 261 -16.53 -1.97 21.49
CA ILE A 261 -16.01 -0.60 21.33
C ILE A 261 -14.50 -0.63 21.07
N ARG A 262 -13.77 -1.40 21.88
CA ARG A 262 -12.32 -1.49 21.75
C ARG A 262 -11.93 -2.12 20.42
N GLN A 263 -12.60 -3.18 20.02
CA GLN A 263 -12.29 -3.84 18.75
C GLN A 263 -12.55 -2.90 17.57
N SER A 264 -13.69 -2.21 17.55
CA SER A 264 -14.03 -1.22 16.52
C SER A 264 -12.91 -0.19 16.38
N ARG A 265 -12.43 0.37 17.50
CA ARG A 265 -11.30 1.31 17.51
C ARG A 265 -10.00 0.71 16.95
N GLN A 266 -9.70 -0.55 17.27
CA GLN A 266 -8.50 -1.22 16.75
C GLN A 266 -8.58 -1.46 15.25
N ILE A 267 -9.75 -1.84 14.74
CA ILE A 267 -10.00 -2.02 13.30
C ILE A 267 -9.85 -0.69 12.58
N SER A 268 -10.52 0.37 13.06
CA SER A 268 -10.42 1.70 12.44
C SER A 268 -8.99 2.21 12.38
N ARG A 269 -8.18 1.99 13.43
CA ARG A 269 -6.75 2.35 13.42
C ARG A 269 -5.96 1.56 12.37
N LYS A 270 -6.13 0.24 12.32
CA LYS A 270 -5.45 -0.61 11.33
C LYS A 270 -5.81 -0.23 9.90
N ILE A 271 -7.08 0.06 9.64
CA ILE A 271 -7.54 0.50 8.31
C ILE A 271 -6.85 1.81 7.94
N SER A 272 -6.85 2.79 8.85
CA SER A 272 -6.19 4.08 8.61
C SER A 272 -4.68 3.93 8.37
N ASP A 273 -4.00 3.08 9.13
CA ASP A 273 -2.58 2.78 8.93
C ASP A 273 -2.32 2.11 7.57
N GLN A 274 -3.20 1.20 7.15
CA GLN A 274 -3.12 0.53 5.84
C GLN A 274 -3.35 1.49 4.68
N GLU A 275 -4.35 2.36 4.78
CA GLU A 275 -4.63 3.41 3.78
C GLU A 275 -3.43 4.35 3.63
N TYR A 276 -2.81 4.75 4.74
CA TYR A 276 -1.61 5.56 4.72
C TYR A 276 -0.42 4.86 4.04
N GLN A 277 -0.19 3.58 4.35
CA GLN A 277 0.86 2.79 3.71
C GLN A 277 0.64 2.62 2.21
N LEU A 278 -0.60 2.38 1.79
CA LEU A 278 -0.96 2.23 0.38
C LEU A 278 -0.70 3.53 -0.39
N LEU A 279 -1.13 4.67 0.16
CA LEU A 279 -0.90 5.98 -0.44
C LEU A 279 0.61 6.27 -0.59
N ASN A 280 1.41 5.93 0.43
CA ASN A 280 2.86 6.14 0.36
C ASN A 280 3.53 5.23 -0.67
N LEU A 281 3.08 3.98 -0.78
CA LEU A 281 3.57 3.04 -1.78
C LEU A 281 3.22 3.48 -3.20
N GLU A 282 2.01 3.98 -3.42
CA GLU A 282 1.60 4.56 -4.71
C GLU A 282 2.46 5.77 -5.06
N LYS A 283 2.71 6.67 -4.11
CA LYS A 283 3.61 7.82 -4.30
C LYS A 283 5.04 7.40 -4.67
N LEU A 284 5.60 6.40 -3.97
CA LEU A 284 6.93 5.86 -4.26
C LEU A 284 6.99 5.19 -5.63
N LYS A 285 5.95 4.46 -6.01
CA LYS A 285 5.83 3.86 -7.33
C LYS A 285 5.84 4.92 -8.43
N THR A 286 4.97 5.93 -8.33
CA THR A 286 4.92 7.06 -9.27
C THR A 286 6.28 7.75 -9.39
N ARG A 287 6.97 7.95 -8.26
CA ARG A 287 8.33 8.50 -8.22
C ARG A 287 9.33 7.63 -8.99
N ALA A 288 9.36 6.32 -8.74
CA ALA A 288 10.25 5.41 -9.42
C ALA A 288 9.98 5.37 -10.95
N GLU A 289 8.71 5.42 -11.35
CA GLU A 289 8.31 5.52 -12.76
C GLU A 289 8.82 6.83 -13.40
N LEU A 290 8.67 7.97 -12.71
CA LEU A 290 9.20 9.26 -13.18
C LEU A 290 10.73 9.27 -13.29
N GLU A 291 11.44 8.72 -12.31
CA GLU A 291 12.90 8.63 -12.32
C GLU A 291 13.40 7.74 -13.46
N ALA A 292 12.74 6.60 -13.72
CA ALA A 292 13.05 5.72 -14.85
C ALA A 292 12.85 6.41 -16.21
N LEU A 293 11.82 7.26 -16.32
CA LEU A 293 11.56 8.06 -17.53
C LEU A 293 12.57 9.20 -17.71
N GLN A 294 13.19 9.71 -16.64
CA GLN A 294 14.18 10.79 -16.71
C GLN A 294 15.61 10.31 -17.00
N ALA A 295 16.00 9.09 -16.60
CA ALA A 295 17.40 8.65 -16.52
C ALA A 295 18.09 8.28 -17.85
N ARG A 296 17.51 8.57 -19.02
CA ARG A 296 18.02 8.05 -20.30
C ARG A 296 18.73 9.12 -21.14
N ILE A 297 20.04 9.24 -20.98
CA ILE A 297 20.90 9.91 -21.97
C ILE A 297 20.96 9.01 -23.21
N ASN A 298 20.80 9.59 -24.41
CA ASN A 298 20.91 8.88 -25.67
C ASN A 298 22.39 8.48 -25.94
N PRO A 299 22.77 7.20 -25.84
CA PRO A 299 24.18 6.81 -25.97
C PRO A 299 24.74 7.11 -27.36
N HIS A 300 23.90 7.00 -28.39
CA HIS A 300 24.28 7.27 -29.77
C HIS A 300 24.59 8.75 -30.01
N PHE A 301 23.80 9.65 -29.42
CA PHE A 301 24.11 11.08 -29.44
C PHE A 301 25.51 11.34 -28.85
N LEU A 302 25.82 10.72 -27.70
CA LEU A 302 27.11 10.91 -27.04
C LEU A 302 28.28 10.39 -27.89
N TYR A 303 28.16 9.19 -28.47
CA TYR A 303 29.18 8.67 -29.38
C TYR A 303 29.42 9.59 -30.57
N ASN A 304 28.34 10.10 -31.18
CA ASN A 304 28.45 11.02 -32.31
C ASN A 304 29.10 12.33 -31.93
N ALA A 305 28.74 12.90 -30.76
CA ALA A 305 29.35 14.13 -30.28
C ALA A 305 30.85 13.97 -30.04
N LEU A 306 31.27 12.87 -29.41
CA LEU A 306 32.69 12.57 -29.17
C LEU A 306 33.47 12.36 -30.48
N ASN A 307 32.88 11.66 -31.47
CA ASN A 307 33.50 11.47 -32.77
C ASN A 307 33.65 12.79 -33.54
N SER A 308 32.65 13.67 -33.48
CA SER A 308 32.76 15.01 -34.07
C SER A 308 33.85 15.84 -33.40
N ILE A 309 33.95 15.82 -32.06
CA ILE A 309 35.06 16.47 -31.35
C ILE A 309 36.40 15.92 -31.84
N ALA A 310 36.56 14.59 -31.91
CA ALA A 310 37.79 13.95 -32.35
C ALA A 310 38.20 14.34 -33.77
N SER A 311 37.25 14.51 -34.69
CA SER A 311 37.50 15.00 -36.06
C SER A 311 37.87 16.49 -36.07
N LEU A 312 37.18 17.31 -35.28
CA LEU A 312 37.37 18.75 -35.23
C LEU A 312 38.68 19.17 -34.54
N VAL A 313 39.21 18.39 -33.60
CA VAL A 313 40.43 18.75 -32.84
C VAL A 313 41.61 19.12 -33.75
N HIS A 314 41.72 18.50 -34.92
CA HIS A 314 42.78 18.80 -35.89
C HIS A 314 42.35 19.75 -37.02
N GLU A 315 41.05 19.78 -37.37
CA GLU A 315 40.53 20.58 -38.49
C GLU A 315 40.13 22.00 -38.07
N ASP A 316 39.44 22.14 -36.94
CA ASP A 316 38.89 23.38 -36.41
C ASP A 316 38.86 23.31 -34.86
N PRO A 317 39.99 23.62 -34.20
CA PRO A 317 40.13 23.50 -32.75
C PRO A 317 39.12 24.35 -31.97
N ASP A 318 38.77 25.52 -32.48
CA ASP A 318 37.82 26.43 -31.84
C ASP A 318 36.42 25.82 -31.79
N LYS A 319 35.96 25.19 -32.90
CA LYS A 319 34.69 24.44 -32.89
C LYS A 319 34.73 23.20 -32.00
N ALA A 320 35.88 22.53 -31.90
CA ALA A 320 36.04 21.39 -30.99
C ALA A 320 35.91 21.83 -29.52
N GLU A 321 36.49 22.97 -29.15
CA GLU A 321 36.34 23.58 -27.83
C GLU A 321 34.87 23.98 -27.57
N GLU A 322 34.23 24.68 -28.51
CA GLU A 322 32.81 25.06 -28.43
C GLU A 322 31.93 23.83 -28.19
N MET A 323 32.12 22.77 -28.97
CA MET A 323 31.36 21.53 -28.84
C MET A 323 31.57 20.87 -27.47
N THR A 324 32.79 20.92 -26.94
CA THR A 324 33.13 20.39 -25.61
C THR A 324 32.41 21.17 -24.50
N LEU A 325 32.39 22.50 -24.59
CA LEU A 325 31.69 23.37 -23.63
C LEU A 325 30.17 23.17 -23.69
N LEU A 326 29.60 23.08 -24.90
CA LEU A 326 28.17 22.81 -25.10
C LEU A 326 27.79 21.43 -24.53
N LEU A 327 28.62 20.41 -24.74
CA LEU A 327 28.39 19.08 -24.19
C LEU A 327 28.47 19.09 -22.65
N SER A 328 29.43 19.79 -22.06
CA SER A 328 29.51 19.98 -20.61
C SER A 328 28.28 20.70 -20.06
N LYS A 329 27.81 21.76 -20.74
CA LYS A 329 26.59 22.49 -20.38
C LYS A 329 25.37 21.55 -20.42
N LEU A 330 25.24 20.73 -21.46
CA LEU A 330 24.16 19.74 -21.60
C LEU A 330 24.20 18.69 -20.47
N PHE A 331 25.38 18.15 -20.15
CA PHE A 331 25.55 17.20 -19.05
C PHE A 331 25.18 17.81 -17.69
N ARG A 332 25.44 19.09 -17.48
CA ARG A 332 25.03 19.78 -16.26
C ARG A 332 23.50 19.85 -16.13
N TYR A 333 22.74 19.94 -17.22
CA TYR A 333 21.27 19.86 -17.14
C TYR A 333 20.79 18.45 -16.80
N THR A 334 21.41 17.41 -17.33
CA THR A 334 21.01 16.01 -17.08
C THR A 334 21.44 15.50 -15.70
N THR A 335 22.56 15.99 -15.15
CA THR A 335 23.14 15.52 -13.87
C THR A 335 23.02 16.50 -12.70
N GLY A 336 22.81 17.80 -12.98
CA GLY A 336 23.17 18.87 -12.05
C GLY A 336 22.05 19.52 -11.23
N ARG A 337 20.78 19.10 -11.31
CA ARG A 337 19.72 19.70 -10.48
C ARG A 337 19.44 18.88 -9.22
N LYS A 338 19.94 19.39 -8.08
CA LYS A 338 19.76 18.84 -6.72
C LYS A 338 18.33 18.93 -6.18
N ASN A 339 17.44 19.69 -6.83
CA ASN A 339 16.05 19.76 -6.40
C ASN A 339 15.28 18.59 -7.02
N ASN A 340 14.82 17.69 -6.14
CA ASN A 340 13.93 16.54 -6.37
C ASN A 340 12.56 16.89 -6.98
N GLU A 341 12.43 18.06 -7.62
CA GLU A 341 11.22 18.51 -8.27
C GLU A 341 11.23 18.03 -9.73
N TYR A 342 10.16 17.36 -10.14
CA TYR A 342 9.96 16.86 -11.51
C TYR A 342 9.68 17.99 -12.52
N LEU A 343 9.42 19.19 -12.00
CA LEU A 343 9.04 20.38 -12.74
C LEU A 343 10.24 21.34 -12.87
N ASP A 344 10.20 22.13 -13.92
CA ASP A 344 11.16 23.18 -14.21
C ASP A 344 10.52 24.26 -15.08
N THR A 345 11.14 25.43 -15.15
CA THR A 345 10.61 26.50 -16.00
C THR A 345 10.72 26.13 -17.47
N VAL A 346 9.75 26.57 -18.27
CA VAL A 346 9.81 26.49 -19.73
C VAL A 346 11.11 27.08 -20.26
N GLU A 347 11.61 28.16 -19.65
CA GLU A 347 12.91 28.76 -19.98
C GLU A 347 14.08 27.79 -19.85
N ASN A 348 14.14 27.03 -18.76
CA ASN A 348 15.21 26.05 -18.53
C ASN A 348 15.14 24.88 -19.51
N GLU A 349 13.93 24.40 -19.82
CA GLU A 349 13.70 23.37 -20.83
C GLU A 349 14.14 23.86 -22.22
N LEU A 350 13.80 25.10 -22.58
CA LEU A 350 14.22 25.74 -23.84
C LEU A 350 15.73 25.94 -23.91
N GLU A 351 16.39 26.35 -22.83
CA GLU A 351 17.85 26.55 -22.80
C GLU A 351 18.58 25.21 -23.01
N MET A 352 18.06 24.13 -22.42
CA MET A 352 18.57 22.78 -22.64
C MET A 352 18.38 22.34 -24.10
N VAL A 353 17.18 22.53 -24.66
CA VAL A 353 16.88 22.23 -26.07
C VAL A 353 17.75 23.04 -27.02
N GLN A 354 17.96 24.32 -26.75
CA GLN A 354 18.85 25.19 -27.52
C GLN A 354 20.28 24.67 -27.46
N THR A 355 20.78 24.30 -26.27
CA THR A 355 22.12 23.73 -26.10
C THR A 355 22.27 22.44 -26.91
N TYR A 356 21.27 21.55 -26.86
CA TYR A 356 21.23 20.33 -27.67
C TYR A 356 21.29 20.62 -29.18
N LEU A 357 20.45 21.55 -29.66
CA LEU A 357 20.42 21.95 -31.08
C LEU A 357 21.73 22.60 -31.54
N LEU A 358 22.44 23.32 -30.67
CA LEU A 358 23.76 23.87 -30.97
C LEU A 358 24.80 22.76 -31.14
N VAL A 359 24.81 21.74 -30.28
CA VAL A 359 25.69 20.57 -30.45
C VAL A 359 25.41 19.87 -31.79
N GLU A 360 24.14 19.68 -32.12
CA GLU A 360 23.72 19.12 -33.41
C GLU A 360 24.09 20.01 -34.59
N LYS A 361 24.02 21.34 -34.44
CA LYS A 361 24.38 22.30 -35.48
C LYS A 361 25.88 22.29 -35.77
N VAL A 362 26.74 22.11 -34.77
CA VAL A 362 28.18 21.91 -35.01
C VAL A 362 28.41 20.65 -35.86
N ARG A 363 27.65 19.57 -35.64
CA ARG A 363 27.78 18.32 -36.40
C ARG A 363 27.24 18.42 -37.83
N TYR A 364 26.08 19.05 -38.01
CA TYR A 364 25.42 19.15 -39.32
C TYR A 364 25.84 20.39 -40.13
N GLY A 365 26.56 21.32 -39.52
CA GLY A 365 26.95 22.60 -40.12
C GLY A 365 25.73 23.38 -40.62
N ASP A 366 25.85 23.98 -41.79
CA ASP A 366 24.80 24.78 -42.42
C ASP A 366 23.56 23.98 -42.86
N ARG A 367 23.60 22.65 -42.76
CA ARG A 367 22.44 21.79 -43.06
C ARG A 367 21.38 21.82 -41.97
N LEU A 368 21.69 22.30 -40.76
CA LEU A 368 20.70 22.42 -39.69
C LEU A 368 20.48 23.88 -39.31
N ASN A 369 19.27 24.37 -39.55
CA ASN A 369 18.80 25.66 -39.07
C ASN A 369 17.65 25.46 -38.09
N PHE A 370 17.62 26.28 -37.04
CA PHE A 370 16.54 26.22 -36.06
C PHE A 370 16.14 27.60 -35.56
N VAL A 371 14.89 27.72 -35.14
CA VAL A 371 14.31 28.94 -34.57
C VAL A 371 13.49 28.58 -33.33
N LEU A 372 13.68 29.35 -32.26
CA LEU A 372 12.95 29.24 -30.99
C LEU A 372 12.08 30.49 -30.82
N GLU A 373 10.76 30.30 -30.77
CA GLU A 373 9.78 31.37 -30.65
C GLU A 373 8.91 31.14 -29.41
N VAL A 374 8.82 32.14 -28.54
CA VAL A 374 7.87 32.16 -27.43
C VAL A 374 6.94 33.35 -27.64
N ALA A 375 5.66 33.07 -27.89
CA ALA A 375 4.69 34.10 -28.28
C ALA A 375 4.44 35.12 -27.17
N GLN A 376 4.42 34.68 -25.90
CA GLN A 376 4.27 35.55 -24.74
C GLN A 376 5.42 35.32 -23.74
N PRO A 377 6.16 36.38 -23.30
CA PRO A 377 7.34 36.22 -22.43
C PRO A 377 7.08 35.59 -21.06
N ASP A 378 5.88 35.75 -20.50
CA ASP A 378 5.44 35.21 -19.22
C ASP A 378 5.37 33.67 -19.21
N LEU A 379 5.14 33.05 -20.37
CA LEU A 379 5.13 31.58 -20.50
C LEU A 379 6.47 30.94 -20.14
N LYS A 380 7.57 31.68 -20.23
CA LYS A 380 8.91 31.21 -19.87
C LYS A 380 9.02 30.76 -18.41
N GLN A 381 8.24 31.36 -17.52
CA GLN A 381 8.31 31.08 -16.08
C GLN A 381 7.36 29.96 -15.64
N LEU A 382 6.49 29.46 -16.51
CA LEU A 382 5.59 28.35 -16.18
C LEU A 382 6.38 27.08 -15.87
N LEU A 383 5.96 26.36 -14.83
CA LEU A 383 6.57 25.11 -14.42
C LEU A 383 5.99 23.93 -15.21
N ILE A 384 6.81 23.33 -16.06
CA ILE A 384 6.48 22.15 -16.86
C ILE A 384 7.35 20.95 -16.44
N PRO A 385 6.96 19.71 -16.76
CA PRO A 385 7.81 18.57 -16.46
C PRO A 385 9.12 18.65 -17.25
N LYS A 386 10.24 18.37 -16.58
CA LYS A 386 11.57 18.33 -17.21
C LYS A 386 11.62 17.36 -18.39
N PHE A 387 12.44 17.63 -19.41
CA PHE A 387 12.76 16.69 -20.50
C PHE A 387 11.54 16.24 -21.33
N ILE A 388 10.58 17.13 -21.58
CA ILE A 388 9.44 16.84 -22.47
C ILE A 388 9.66 17.34 -23.90
N LEU A 389 10.43 18.42 -24.08
CA LEU A 389 10.72 18.98 -25.40
C LEU A 389 11.93 18.32 -26.04
N GLN A 390 12.97 18.02 -25.25
CA GLN A 390 14.19 17.40 -25.76
C GLN A 390 13.90 16.13 -26.60
N PRO A 391 13.13 15.13 -26.13
CA PRO A 391 12.95 13.91 -26.92
C PRO A 391 12.16 14.15 -28.22
N VAL A 392 11.30 15.17 -28.25
CA VAL A 392 10.59 15.59 -29.48
C VAL A 392 11.58 16.17 -30.49
N VAL A 393 12.48 17.04 -30.03
CA VAL A 393 13.54 17.63 -30.84
C VAL A 393 14.57 16.59 -31.30
N GLU A 394 14.94 15.64 -30.43
CA GLU A 394 15.77 14.49 -30.81
C GLU A 394 15.14 13.69 -31.94
N ASN A 395 13.82 13.43 -31.85
CA ASN A 395 13.08 12.74 -32.90
C ASN A 395 13.05 13.54 -34.21
N ALA A 396 12.84 14.87 -34.14
CA ALA A 396 12.88 15.75 -35.30
C ALA A 396 14.24 15.71 -36.02
N ILE A 397 15.35 15.72 -35.28
CA ILE A 397 16.70 15.57 -35.85
C ILE A 397 16.90 14.19 -36.47
N LYS A 398 16.63 13.12 -35.70
CA LYS A 398 16.96 11.75 -36.08
C LYS A 398 16.10 11.22 -37.23
N HIS A 399 14.81 11.55 -37.23
CA HIS A 399 13.86 11.01 -38.19
C HIS A 399 13.43 12.03 -39.25
N GLY A 400 13.56 13.32 -38.96
CA GLY A 400 13.35 14.40 -39.92
C GLY A 400 14.65 14.74 -40.63
N ILE A 401 15.49 15.54 -39.97
CA ILE A 401 16.66 16.20 -40.58
C ILE A 401 17.67 15.23 -41.16
N ALA A 402 17.95 14.11 -40.49
CA ALA A 402 18.88 13.10 -40.99
C ALA A 402 18.48 12.47 -42.34
N LYS A 403 17.21 12.58 -42.74
CA LYS A 403 16.66 12.06 -44.01
C LYS A 403 16.50 13.11 -45.10
N VAL A 404 16.71 14.39 -44.79
CA VAL A 404 16.61 15.49 -45.76
C VAL A 404 17.99 15.71 -46.38
N ALA A 405 18.06 15.70 -47.72
CA ALA A 405 19.30 15.98 -48.43
C ALA A 405 19.68 17.48 -48.33
N ASP A 406 18.67 18.35 -48.43
CA ASP A 406 18.76 19.80 -48.37
C ASP A 406 18.84 20.34 -46.92
N GLN A 407 18.66 21.66 -46.74
CA GLN A 407 18.67 22.32 -45.44
C GLN A 407 17.49 21.88 -44.56
N GLY A 408 17.82 21.24 -43.45
CA GLY A 408 16.90 20.92 -42.39
C GLY A 408 16.50 22.15 -41.58
N GLN A 409 15.21 22.28 -41.28
CA GLN A 409 14.65 23.35 -40.46
C GLN A 409 13.86 22.77 -39.29
N ILE A 410 14.17 23.24 -38.08
CA ILE A 410 13.38 22.97 -36.88
C ILE A 410 12.84 24.28 -36.32
N ARG A 411 11.53 24.39 -36.12
CA ARG A 411 10.92 25.54 -35.46
C ARG A 411 10.22 25.08 -34.20
N ILE A 412 10.63 25.64 -33.06
CA ILE A 412 10.00 25.40 -31.77
C ILE A 412 9.19 26.63 -31.44
N ARG A 413 7.88 26.46 -31.23
CA ARG A 413 6.96 27.54 -30.91
C ARG A 413 6.20 27.22 -29.63
N ILE A 414 6.25 28.14 -28.67
CA ILE A 414 5.50 28.05 -27.43
C ILE A 414 4.50 29.20 -27.37
N TYR A 415 3.24 28.87 -27.14
CA TYR A 415 2.16 29.84 -27.09
C TYR A 415 1.02 29.32 -26.21
N GLU A 416 0.16 30.25 -25.80
CA GLU A 416 -1.08 29.94 -25.10
C GLU A 416 -2.28 30.15 -26.01
N GLU A 417 -3.20 29.19 -26.01
CA GLU A 417 -4.48 29.27 -26.71
C GLU A 417 -5.57 28.58 -25.87
N GLN A 418 -6.72 29.24 -25.68
CA GLN A 418 -7.88 28.67 -24.97
C GLN A 418 -7.58 28.05 -23.58
N ASP A 419 -6.69 28.68 -22.78
CA ASP A 419 -6.23 28.19 -21.45
C ASP A 419 -5.34 26.93 -21.50
N TRP A 420 -4.81 26.60 -22.68
CA TRP A 420 -3.80 25.56 -22.88
C TRP A 420 -2.45 26.18 -23.25
N LEU A 421 -1.40 25.67 -22.59
CA LEU A 421 -0.03 25.88 -23.00
C LEU A 421 0.30 24.88 -24.10
N HIS A 422 0.69 25.38 -25.27
CA HIS A 422 1.14 24.58 -26.40
C HIS A 422 2.66 24.68 -26.55
N LEU A 423 3.32 23.53 -26.64
CA LEU A 423 4.74 23.41 -26.97
C LEU A 423 4.88 22.63 -28.28
N CYS A 424 5.00 23.37 -29.37
CA CYS A 424 5.03 22.83 -30.72
C CYS A 424 6.46 22.71 -31.25
N VAL A 425 6.80 21.55 -31.82
CA VAL A 425 8.05 21.33 -32.55
C VAL A 425 7.71 20.96 -33.98
N HIS A 426 8.10 21.83 -34.91
CA HIS A 426 7.95 21.65 -36.34
C HIS A 426 9.29 21.24 -36.97
N ASP A 427 9.23 20.33 -37.94
CA ASP A 427 10.37 19.98 -38.78
C ASP A 427 9.97 19.83 -40.24
N ASN A 428 10.90 20.09 -41.17
CA ASN A 428 10.68 19.94 -42.62
C ASN A 428 11.07 18.56 -43.17
N GLY A 429 11.19 17.55 -42.31
CA GLY A 429 11.46 16.18 -42.71
C GLY A 429 10.24 15.42 -43.25
N PRO A 430 10.39 14.14 -43.59
CA PRO A 430 9.28 13.33 -44.10
C PRO A 430 8.13 13.24 -43.11
N LEU A 431 6.89 13.20 -43.62
CA LEU A 431 5.66 13.07 -42.85
C LEU A 431 5.66 11.84 -41.93
N PHE A 432 4.88 11.91 -40.84
CA PHE A 432 4.63 10.76 -39.99
C PHE A 432 3.83 9.71 -40.78
N PRO A 433 4.25 8.43 -40.81
CA PRO A 433 3.51 7.36 -41.46
C PRO A 433 2.11 7.19 -40.84
N GLU A 434 1.09 6.89 -41.65
CA GLU A 434 -0.30 6.68 -41.19
C GLU A 434 -0.43 5.56 -40.13
N ASN A 435 0.44 4.55 -40.19
CA ASN A 435 0.44 3.41 -39.27
C ASN A 435 1.51 3.50 -38.18
N MET A 436 2.07 4.69 -37.92
CA MET A 436 3.11 4.85 -36.91
C MET A 436 2.48 4.74 -35.50
N GLY A 437 2.65 3.58 -34.86
CA GLY A 437 2.56 3.55 -33.40
C GLY A 437 3.57 4.53 -32.82
N ALA A 438 3.18 5.31 -31.80
CA ALA A 438 4.07 6.29 -31.17
C ALA A 438 5.42 5.63 -30.84
N GLY A 439 6.49 6.09 -31.48
CA GLY A 439 7.84 5.60 -31.20
C GLY A 439 8.14 5.73 -29.70
N TYR A 440 9.02 4.88 -29.16
CA TYR A 440 9.29 4.78 -27.72
C TYR A 440 9.49 6.15 -27.02
N GLY A 441 10.11 7.14 -27.68
CA GLY A 441 10.29 8.48 -27.13
C GLY A 441 9.01 9.30 -26.97
N ILE A 442 8.10 9.27 -27.95
CA ILE A 442 6.81 10.00 -27.87
C ILE A 442 5.88 9.31 -26.87
N ARG A 443 5.87 7.98 -26.84
CA ARG A 443 5.09 7.22 -25.86
C ARG A 443 5.54 7.52 -24.42
N SER A 444 6.85 7.62 -24.19
CA SER A 444 7.42 8.01 -22.90
C SER A 444 6.97 9.40 -22.44
N ILE A 445 6.85 10.36 -23.36
CA ILE A 445 6.33 11.70 -23.06
C ILE A 445 4.83 11.63 -22.73
N GLN A 446 4.06 10.89 -23.52
CA GLN A 446 2.63 10.71 -23.30
C GLN A 446 2.35 10.05 -21.94
N ASP A 447 3.07 8.98 -21.60
CA ASP A 447 2.95 8.29 -20.32
C ASP A 447 3.31 9.23 -19.15
N LYS A 448 4.36 10.04 -19.30
CA LYS A 448 4.76 11.05 -18.31
C LYS A 448 3.71 12.14 -18.11
N LEU A 449 3.19 12.71 -19.20
CA LEU A 449 2.16 13.75 -19.14
C LEU A 449 0.86 13.21 -18.54
N LYS A 450 0.48 11.98 -18.89
CA LYS A 450 -0.68 11.30 -18.30
C LYS A 450 -0.50 11.04 -16.81
N LEU A 451 0.70 10.65 -16.38
CA LEU A 451 1.01 10.41 -14.96
C LEU A 451 0.94 11.70 -14.12
N LEU A 452 1.33 12.85 -14.69
CA LEU A 452 1.37 14.13 -13.98
C LEU A 452 0.07 14.95 -14.08
N TYR A 453 -0.64 14.88 -15.20
CA TYR A 453 -1.78 15.76 -15.50
C TYR A 453 -3.06 15.01 -15.88
N GLY A 454 -3.04 13.67 -16.02
CA GLY A 454 -4.19 12.90 -16.48
C GLY A 454 -4.70 13.39 -17.83
N ASP A 455 -5.99 13.71 -17.92
CA ASP A 455 -6.63 14.27 -19.11
C ASP A 455 -6.36 15.79 -19.30
N GLY A 456 -5.56 16.38 -18.40
CA GLY A 456 -5.12 17.78 -18.48
C GLY A 456 -3.91 18.00 -19.38
N ALA A 457 -3.40 16.96 -20.05
CA ALA A 457 -2.33 17.08 -21.03
C ALA A 457 -2.51 16.09 -22.19
N THR A 458 -2.12 16.49 -23.40
CA THR A 458 -2.19 15.67 -24.61
C THR A 458 -0.94 15.81 -25.46
N VAL A 459 -0.68 14.78 -26.28
CA VAL A 459 0.39 14.77 -27.27
C VAL A 459 -0.25 14.46 -28.63
N GLU A 460 -0.08 15.36 -29.58
CA GLU A 460 -0.65 15.24 -30.91
C GLU A 460 0.43 15.30 -31.98
N LEU A 461 0.30 14.47 -33.00
CA LEU A 461 1.15 14.51 -34.19
C LEU A 461 0.31 15.02 -35.35
N HIS A 462 0.76 16.10 -35.97
CA HIS A 462 0.12 16.70 -37.14
C HIS A 462 1.04 16.55 -38.35
N ASN A 463 0.46 16.18 -39.49
CA ASN A 463 1.14 16.22 -40.79
C ASN A 463 0.73 17.47 -41.60
N GLU A 464 -0.49 17.98 -41.38
CA GLU A 464 -1.11 19.08 -42.11
C GLU A 464 -1.59 20.17 -41.14
N PRO A 465 -1.46 21.48 -41.45
CA PRO A 465 -0.86 22.07 -42.66
C PRO A 465 0.68 22.01 -42.68
N HIS A 466 1.29 21.72 -41.54
CA HIS A 466 2.73 21.52 -41.40
C HIS A 466 3.00 20.35 -40.46
N LYS A 467 4.07 19.61 -40.72
CA LYS A 467 4.52 18.55 -39.83
C LYS A 467 4.90 19.11 -38.46
N ALA A 468 4.23 18.63 -37.41
CA ALA A 468 4.42 19.12 -36.05
C ALA A 468 4.15 18.03 -35.01
N VAL A 469 4.88 18.08 -33.90
CA VAL A 469 4.47 17.44 -32.66
C VAL A 469 4.04 18.55 -31.70
N ASN A 470 2.80 18.47 -31.22
CA ASN A 470 2.22 19.43 -30.30
C ASN A 470 2.02 18.78 -28.93
N LEU A 471 2.64 19.35 -27.90
CA LEU A 471 2.37 19.01 -26.51
C LEU A 471 1.44 20.08 -25.94
N SER A 472 0.26 19.70 -25.49
CA SER A 472 -0.72 20.64 -24.93
C SER A 472 -0.93 20.34 -23.45
N ILE A 473 -0.85 21.34 -22.57
CA ILE A 473 -1.07 21.19 -21.12
C ILE A 473 -2.02 22.29 -20.64
N LYS A 474 -3.09 21.93 -19.93
CA LYS A 474 -4.02 22.92 -19.33
C LYS A 474 -3.30 23.78 -18.30
N LYS A 475 -3.44 25.09 -18.39
CA LYS A 475 -2.79 26.04 -17.48
C LYS A 475 -3.29 25.88 -16.04
N THR A 476 -4.57 25.58 -15.86
CA THR A 476 -5.16 25.21 -14.55
C THR A 476 -4.52 23.98 -13.92
N ALA A 477 -4.14 22.97 -14.72
CA ALA A 477 -3.46 21.77 -14.24
C ALA A 477 -1.99 22.04 -13.87
N ILE A 478 -1.33 22.98 -14.57
CA ILE A 478 0.01 23.46 -14.21
C ILE A 478 -0.03 24.13 -12.83
N MET A 479 -0.95 25.07 -12.62
CA MET A 479 -1.07 25.81 -11.35
C MET A 479 -1.42 24.92 -10.14
N GLN A 480 -2.09 23.79 -10.35
CA GLN A 480 -2.39 22.82 -9.28
C GLN A 480 -1.15 22.05 -8.81
N GLN A 481 -0.15 21.87 -9.68
CA GLN A 481 1.12 21.22 -9.36
C GLN A 481 2.13 22.17 -8.67
N GLU A 482 1.87 23.49 -8.68
CA GLU A 482 2.68 24.51 -7.99
C GLU A 482 2.33 24.67 -6.50
N ARG A 483 1.21 24.09 -6.03
CA ARG A 483 0.75 24.10 -4.63
C ARG A 483 1.07 22.79 -3.92
#